data_AF-A0A8J2KVG8-F1
#
_entry.id   AF-A0A8J2KVG8-F1
#
_cell.length_a   1.000
_cell.length_b   1.000
_cell.length_c   1.000
_cell.angle_alpha   90.00
_cell.angle_beta   90.00
_cell.angle_gamma   90.00
#
_symmetry.space_group_name_H-M   'P 1'
#
loop_
_entity.id
_entity.type
_entity.pdbx_description
1 polymer ?
#
loop_
_entity_poly.entity_id
_entity_poly.type
_entity_poly.pdbx_seq_one_letter_code
_entity_poly.pdbx_strand_id
1 'polypeptide(L)'
;MCDYSKASQARKRKLEELEGKLQSIKGKEFEVQSQVKRVKLSRTEDDADELERLVSKISELKKRKEELAVLNAQYQDSDPEVIAKEKLDINIARDAANRWTDNIFAVKSWIKNKFGMEEATINKQFEISPELDYIE
;
A
#
# COMPACT_ATOMS: atom_id res chain seq x y z
N MET A 1 -49.55 -57.42 19.67
CA MET A 1 -49.58 -56.80 21.01
C MET A 1 -48.21 -56.25 21.48
N CYS A 2 -47.09 -56.61 20.84
CA CYS A 2 -45.73 -56.20 21.25
C CYS A 2 -45.31 -54.79 20.73
N ASP A 3 -45.83 -54.35 19.59
CA ASP A 3 -45.37 -53.10 18.94
C ASP A 3 -45.89 -51.82 19.60
N TYR A 4 -47.10 -51.88 20.19
CA TYR A 4 -47.71 -50.75 20.89
C TYR A 4 -46.93 -50.36 22.17
N SER A 5 -46.42 -51.35 22.90
CA SER A 5 -45.62 -51.15 24.11
C SER A 5 -44.26 -50.52 23.79
N LYS A 6 -43.58 -50.98 22.73
CA LYS A 6 -42.31 -50.41 22.25
C LYS A 6 -42.46 -48.96 21.80
N ALA A 7 -43.50 -48.65 21.02
CA ALA A 7 -43.79 -47.29 20.58
C ALA A 7 -44.09 -46.34 21.75
N SER A 8 -44.83 -46.81 22.77
CA SER A 8 -45.10 -46.05 23.99
C SER A 8 -43.82 -45.74 24.78
N GLN A 9 -42.95 -46.74 24.95
CA GLN A 9 -41.71 -46.58 25.70
C GLN A 9 -40.68 -45.70 24.96
N ALA A 10 -40.64 -45.77 23.63
CA ALA A 10 -39.85 -44.86 22.81
C ALA A 10 -40.32 -43.40 22.94
N ARG A 11 -41.63 -43.15 22.94
CA ARG A 11 -42.20 -41.82 23.19
C ARG A 11 -41.86 -41.30 24.59
N LYS A 12 -41.95 -42.16 25.62
CA LYS A 12 -41.60 -41.79 27.00
C LYS A 12 -40.13 -41.39 27.13
N ARG A 13 -39.21 -42.19 26.59
CA ARG A 13 -37.78 -41.84 26.56
C ARG A 13 -37.51 -40.54 25.81
N LYS A 14 -38.23 -40.30 24.71
CA LYS A 14 -38.08 -39.07 23.95
C LYS A 14 -38.57 -37.85 24.74
N LEU A 15 -39.64 -38.01 25.51
CA LEU A 15 -40.19 -36.97 26.36
C LEU A 15 -39.21 -36.62 27.49
N GLU A 16 -38.66 -37.61 28.18
CA GLU A 16 -37.62 -37.43 29.21
C GLU A 16 -36.34 -36.77 28.64
N GLU A 17 -35.90 -37.17 27.44
CA GLU A 17 -34.78 -36.54 26.74
C GLU A 17 -35.05 -35.07 26.41
N LEU A 18 -36.26 -34.75 25.92
CA LEU A 18 -36.66 -33.38 25.59
C LEU A 18 -36.82 -32.51 26.83
N GLU A 19 -37.35 -33.04 27.93
CA GLU A 19 -37.43 -32.35 29.22
C GLU A 19 -36.04 -32.05 29.79
N GLY A 20 -35.12 -33.03 29.73
CA GLY A 20 -33.73 -32.82 30.13
C GLY A 20 -33.02 -31.75 29.29
N LYS A 21 -33.26 -31.75 27.97
CA LYS A 21 -32.76 -30.71 27.07
C LYS A 21 -33.36 -29.35 27.38
N LEU A 22 -34.67 -29.28 27.62
CA LEU A 22 -35.37 -28.05 27.99
C LEU A 22 -34.78 -27.46 29.28
N GLN A 23 -34.54 -28.30 30.28
CA GLN A 23 -33.98 -27.86 31.55
C GLN A 23 -32.53 -27.39 31.42
N SER A 24 -31.73 -28.08 30.60
CA SER A 24 -30.36 -27.64 30.27
C SER A 24 -30.35 -26.29 29.54
N ILE A 25 -31.24 -26.10 28.56
CA ILE A 25 -31.35 -24.85 27.81
C ILE A 25 -31.80 -23.71 28.72
N LYS A 26 -32.81 -23.93 29.59
CA LYS A 26 -33.24 -22.94 30.58
C LYS A 26 -32.12 -22.56 31.56
N GLY A 27 -31.31 -23.53 31.98
CA GLY A 27 -30.13 -23.27 32.81
C GLY A 27 -29.11 -22.37 32.11
N LYS A 28 -28.80 -22.67 30.84
CA LYS A 28 -27.90 -21.85 30.01
C LYS A 28 -28.47 -20.46 29.75
N GLU A 29 -29.76 -20.36 29.46
CA GLU A 29 -30.45 -19.09 29.26
C GLU A 29 -30.34 -18.20 30.51
N PHE A 30 -30.60 -18.76 31.69
CA PHE A 30 -30.45 -18.05 32.96
C PHE A 30 -29.02 -17.58 33.21
N GLU A 31 -28.04 -18.44 32.92
CA GLU A 31 -26.63 -18.11 33.07
C GLU A 31 -26.21 -16.95 32.16
N VAL A 32 -26.57 -17.01 30.87
CA VAL A 32 -26.29 -15.96 29.89
C VAL A 32 -26.99 -14.65 30.29
N GLN A 33 -28.26 -14.69 30.69
CA GLN A 33 -28.98 -13.51 31.17
C GLN A 33 -28.31 -12.89 32.39
N SER A 34 -27.83 -13.71 33.33
CA SER A 34 -27.11 -13.26 34.51
C SER A 34 -25.76 -12.61 34.16
N GLN A 35 -25.02 -13.18 33.21
CA GLN A 35 -23.77 -12.60 32.70
C GLN A 35 -24.02 -11.26 32.01
N VAL A 36 -25.03 -11.17 31.14
CA VAL A 36 -25.42 -9.91 30.46
C VAL A 36 -25.80 -8.84 31.47
N LYS A 37 -26.56 -9.19 32.51
CA LYS A 37 -26.96 -8.23 33.55
C LYS A 37 -25.75 -7.72 34.33
N ARG A 38 -24.80 -8.59 34.69
CA ARG A 38 -23.55 -8.20 35.35
C ARG A 38 -22.74 -7.22 34.49
N VAL A 39 -22.54 -7.53 33.20
CA VAL A 39 -21.79 -6.67 32.27
C VAL A 39 -22.49 -5.31 32.06
N LYS A 40 -23.82 -5.29 32.02
CA LYS A 40 -24.59 -4.04 31.91
C LYS A 40 -24.50 -3.18 33.16
N LEU A 41 -24.51 -3.79 34.35
CA LEU A 41 -24.40 -3.08 35.62
C LEU A 41 -22.97 -2.58 35.91
N SER A 42 -21.96 -3.26 35.36
CA SER A 42 -20.57 -2.83 35.48
C SER A 42 -20.17 -1.75 34.48
N ARG A 43 -21.01 -1.48 33.47
CA ARG A 43 -20.81 -0.37 32.52
C ARG A 43 -21.47 0.87 33.08
N THR A 44 -20.70 1.92 33.30
CA THR A 44 -21.22 3.24 33.65
C THR A 44 -21.65 4.00 32.38
N GLU A 45 -22.39 5.09 32.53
CA GLU A 45 -22.66 6.01 31.39
C GLU A 45 -21.34 6.56 30.82
N ASP A 46 -20.35 6.82 31.68
CA ASP A 46 -19.00 7.23 31.28
C ASP A 46 -18.30 6.19 30.36
N ASP A 47 -18.52 4.89 30.57
CA ASP A 47 -17.94 3.84 29.72
C ASP A 47 -18.56 3.82 28.31
N ALA A 48 -19.83 4.22 28.18
CA ALA A 48 -20.51 4.28 26.89
C ALA A 48 -20.04 5.48 26.07
N ASP A 49 -19.91 6.64 26.71
CA ASP A 49 -19.40 7.87 26.09
C ASP A 49 -17.93 7.72 25.67
N GLU A 50 -17.10 7.10 26.52
CA GLU A 50 -15.70 6.78 26.19
C GLU A 50 -15.62 5.81 25.00
N LEU A 51 -16.47 4.79 24.96
CA LEU A 51 -16.53 3.84 23.84
C LEU A 51 -16.95 4.54 22.53
N GLU A 52 -17.96 5.40 22.56
CA GLU A 52 -18.39 6.16 21.39
C GLU A 52 -17.29 7.11 20.89
N ARG A 53 -16.59 7.78 21.81
CA ARG A 53 -15.42 8.60 21.51
C ARG A 53 -14.29 7.79 20.86
N LEU A 54 -13.96 6.63 21.43
CA LEU A 54 -12.92 5.76 20.88
C LEU A 54 -13.29 5.22 19.50
N VAL A 55 -14.53 4.79 19.29
CA VAL A 55 -15.03 4.33 17.99
C VAL A 55 -14.96 5.45 16.96
N SER A 56 -15.40 6.66 17.33
CA SER A 56 -15.32 7.85 16.48
C SER A 56 -13.86 8.19 16.14
N LYS A 57 -12.96 8.12 17.12
CA LYS A 57 -11.53 8.40 16.92
C LYS A 57 -10.86 7.37 16.02
N ILE A 58 -11.19 6.09 16.18
CA ILE A 58 -10.71 5.02 15.31
C ILE A 58 -11.17 5.25 13.87
N SER A 59 -12.42 5.65 13.67
CA SER A 59 -12.97 5.96 12.34
C SER A 59 -12.21 7.13 11.70
N GLU A 60 -12.00 8.22 12.44
CA GLU A 60 -11.24 9.39 11.98
C GLU A 60 -9.79 9.02 11.61
N LEU A 61 -9.10 8.28 12.48
CA LEU A 61 -7.71 7.87 12.24
C LEU A 61 -7.59 6.92 11.04
N LYS A 62 -8.55 6.02 10.84
CA LYS A 62 -8.59 5.15 9.64
C LYS A 62 -8.74 5.98 8.38
N LYS A 63 -9.67 6.94 8.37
CA LYS A 63 -9.85 7.85 7.23
C LYS A 63 -8.57 8.64 6.95
N ARG A 64 -7.95 9.19 8.00
CA ARG A 64 -6.72 9.98 7.86
C ARG A 64 -5.55 9.14 7.34
N LYS A 65 -5.44 7.88 7.79
CA LYS A 65 -4.43 6.95 7.28
C LYS A 65 -4.61 6.70 5.78
N GLU A 66 -5.84 6.50 5.32
CA GLU A 66 -6.14 6.28 3.91
C GLU A 66 -5.78 7.51 3.06
N GLU A 67 -6.18 8.71 3.51
CA GLU A 67 -5.82 9.98 2.86
C GLU A 67 -4.30 10.15 2.74
N LEU A 68 -3.55 9.85 3.81
CA LEU A 68 -2.09 9.94 3.81
C LEU A 68 -1.46 8.86 2.92
N ALA A 69 -2.04 7.66 2.84
CA ALA A 69 -1.55 6.61 1.94
C ALA A 69 -1.71 7.01 0.47
N VAL A 70 -2.85 7.60 0.11
CA VAL A 70 -3.08 8.14 -1.24
C VAL A 70 -2.10 9.28 -1.54
N LEU A 71 -1.88 10.18 -0.58
CA LEU A 71 -0.94 11.29 -0.76
C LEU A 71 0.50 10.79 -0.92
N ASN A 72 0.93 9.83 -0.09
CA ASN A 72 2.26 9.23 -0.21
C ASN A 72 2.45 8.51 -1.54
N ALA A 73 1.41 7.81 -2.05
CA ALA A 73 1.48 7.17 -3.36
C ALA A 73 1.69 8.19 -4.48
N GLN A 74 1.07 9.38 -4.39
CA GLN A 74 1.29 10.47 -5.37
C GLN A 74 2.72 11.00 -5.36
N TYR A 75 3.39 10.97 -4.20
CA TYR A 75 4.78 11.41 -4.05
C TYR A 75 5.79 10.27 -4.07
N GLN A 76 5.36 9.04 -4.36
CA GLN A 76 6.24 7.86 -4.35
C GLN A 76 7.36 7.98 -5.39
N ASP A 77 7.08 8.60 -6.54
CA ASP A 77 8.06 8.87 -7.60
C ASP A 77 8.90 10.13 -7.33
N SER A 78 8.62 10.84 -6.23
CA SER A 78 9.28 12.10 -5.86
C SER A 78 10.22 11.93 -4.67
N ASP A 79 10.84 10.76 -4.54
CA ASP A 79 11.86 10.52 -3.52
C ASP A 79 13.03 11.51 -3.72
N PRO A 80 13.27 12.44 -2.78
CA PRO A 80 14.32 13.43 -2.89
C PRO A 80 15.70 12.82 -3.07
N GLU A 81 15.95 11.62 -2.51
CA GLU A 81 17.23 10.93 -2.64
C GLU A 81 17.43 10.38 -4.04
N VAL A 82 16.38 9.80 -4.64
CA VAL A 82 16.41 9.29 -6.03
C VAL A 82 16.61 10.46 -7.01
N ILE A 83 15.84 11.54 -6.85
CA ILE A 83 15.98 12.74 -7.68
C ILE A 83 17.37 13.37 -7.54
N ALA A 84 17.93 13.41 -6.33
CA ALA A 84 19.27 13.96 -6.10
C ALA A 84 20.34 13.11 -6.82
N LYS A 85 20.20 11.78 -6.78
CA LYS A 85 21.10 10.88 -7.49
C LYS A 85 20.98 11.03 -9.01
N GLU A 86 19.77 11.08 -9.55
CA GLU A 86 19.55 11.30 -10.98
C GLU A 86 20.15 12.63 -11.46
N LYS A 87 19.99 13.70 -10.67
CA LYS A 87 20.63 14.99 -10.98
C LYS A 87 22.15 14.90 -11.02
N LEU A 88 22.76 14.14 -10.11
CA LEU A 88 24.21 13.90 -10.13
C LEU A 88 24.61 13.13 -11.40
N ASP A 89 23.90 12.06 -11.74
CA ASP A 89 24.17 11.24 -12.91
C ASP A 89 24.01 12.06 -14.21
N ILE A 90 22.99 12.93 -14.29
CA ILE A 90 22.80 13.88 -15.38
C ILE A 90 23.99 14.85 -15.50
N ASN A 91 24.46 15.41 -14.39
CA ASN A 91 25.64 16.30 -14.41
C ASN A 91 26.88 15.57 -14.93
N ILE A 92 27.13 14.34 -14.46
CA ILE A 92 28.26 13.52 -14.93
C ILE A 92 28.12 13.23 -16.43
N ALA A 93 26.92 12.85 -16.88
CA ALA A 93 26.66 12.57 -18.29
C ALA A 93 26.84 13.82 -19.17
N ARG A 94 26.38 14.99 -18.71
CA ARG A 94 26.57 16.27 -19.39
C ARG A 94 28.04 16.63 -19.50
N ASP A 95 28.79 16.54 -18.40
CA ASP A 95 30.22 16.86 -18.39
C ASP A 95 31.00 15.89 -19.31
N ALA A 96 30.61 14.61 -19.32
CA ALA A 96 31.18 13.62 -20.22
C ALA A 96 30.85 13.93 -21.70
N ALA A 97 29.61 14.30 -22.01
CA ALA A 97 29.20 14.69 -23.35
C ALA A 97 29.97 15.92 -23.84
N ASN A 98 30.07 16.97 -23.01
CA ASN A 98 30.82 18.18 -23.34
C ASN A 98 32.31 17.90 -23.56
N ARG A 99 32.90 16.98 -22.81
CA ARG A 99 34.29 16.52 -23.03
C ARG A 99 34.45 15.79 -24.37
N TRP A 100 33.46 15.01 -24.80
CA TRP A 100 33.48 14.41 -26.13
C TRP A 100 33.28 15.45 -27.23
N THR A 101 32.43 16.45 -27.02
CA THR A 101 32.28 17.61 -27.92
C THR A 101 33.60 18.35 -28.10
N ASP A 102 34.33 18.64 -27.02
CA ASP A 102 35.68 19.22 -27.07
C ASP A 102 36.63 18.40 -27.93
N ASN A 103 36.65 17.08 -27.70
CA ASN A 103 37.51 16.17 -28.46
C ASN A 103 37.16 16.17 -29.95
N ILE A 104 35.86 16.15 -30.29
CA ILE A 104 35.40 16.21 -31.68
C ILE A 104 35.86 17.51 -32.34
N PHE A 105 35.67 18.66 -31.68
CA PHE A 105 36.08 19.96 -32.19
C PHE A 105 37.60 20.08 -32.33
N ALA A 106 38.37 19.54 -31.38
CA ALA A 106 39.83 19.51 -31.45
C ALA A 106 40.33 18.69 -32.64
N VAL A 107 39.79 17.48 -32.83
CA VAL A 107 40.15 16.61 -33.97
C VAL A 107 39.76 17.26 -35.30
N LYS A 108 38.55 17.81 -35.38
CA LYS A 108 38.04 18.51 -36.57
C LYS A 108 38.92 19.70 -36.95
N SER A 109 39.30 20.53 -35.97
CA SER A 109 40.23 21.65 -36.16
C SER A 109 41.62 21.17 -36.61
N TRP A 110 42.13 20.09 -36.01
CA TRP A 110 43.41 19.49 -36.43
C TRP A 110 43.37 18.99 -37.87
N ILE A 111 42.33 18.26 -38.29
CA ILE A 111 42.18 17.77 -39.67
C ILE A 111 42.13 18.94 -40.66
N LYS A 112 41.31 19.96 -40.37
CA LYS A 112 41.18 21.18 -41.18
C LYS A 112 42.55 21.87 -41.36
N ASN A 113 43.29 22.06 -40.28
CA ASN A 113 44.57 22.77 -40.30
C ASN A 113 45.70 21.94 -40.92
N LYS A 114 45.71 20.62 -40.68
CA LYS A 114 46.80 19.74 -41.14
C LYS A 114 46.67 19.33 -42.60
N PHE A 115 45.44 19.11 -43.07
CA PHE A 115 45.16 18.58 -44.41
C PHE A 115 44.44 19.58 -45.32
N GLY A 116 44.09 20.78 -44.83
CA GLY A 116 43.41 21.82 -45.63
C GLY A 116 41.98 21.43 -46.03
N MET A 117 41.35 20.50 -45.32
CA MET A 117 40.03 19.98 -45.68
C MET A 117 38.93 20.95 -45.25
N GLU A 118 37.92 21.13 -46.10
CA GLU A 118 36.75 21.93 -45.76
C GLU A 118 35.92 21.29 -44.65
N GLU A 119 35.42 22.14 -43.77
CA GLU A 119 34.68 21.76 -42.58
C GLU A 119 33.38 20.99 -42.89
N ALA A 120 32.67 21.40 -43.95
CA ALA A 120 31.47 20.71 -44.41
C ALA A 120 31.76 19.28 -44.90
N THR A 121 32.93 19.06 -45.49
CA THR A 121 33.36 17.73 -45.95
C THR A 121 33.69 16.83 -44.75
N ILE A 122 34.38 17.35 -43.74
CA ILE A 122 34.68 16.62 -42.49
C ILE A 122 33.37 16.24 -41.79
N ASN A 123 32.46 17.21 -41.60
CA ASN A 123 31.18 16.94 -40.95
C ASN A 123 30.37 15.87 -41.68
N LYS A 124 30.29 15.94 -43.02
CA LYS A 124 29.58 14.94 -43.82
C LYS A 124 30.22 13.55 -43.73
N GLN A 125 31.55 13.47 -43.70
CA GLN A 125 32.29 12.20 -43.68
C GLN A 125 32.19 11.48 -42.34
N PHE A 126 32.16 12.23 -41.24
CA PHE A 126 32.07 11.70 -39.87
C PHE A 126 30.66 11.79 -39.29
N GLU A 127 29.67 12.16 -40.10
CA GLU A 127 28.26 12.31 -39.70
C GLU A 127 28.08 13.25 -38.49
N ILE A 128 28.93 14.28 -38.41
CA ILE A 128 28.86 15.29 -37.35
C ILE A 128 27.71 16.24 -37.68
N SER A 129 26.71 16.26 -36.80
CA SER A 129 25.58 17.18 -36.92
C SER A 129 26.07 18.64 -36.95
N PRO A 130 25.54 19.48 -37.85
CA PRO A 130 25.84 20.91 -37.85
C PRO A 130 25.26 21.63 -36.61
N GLU A 131 24.32 21.01 -35.91
CA GLU A 131 23.75 21.52 -34.65
C GLU A 131 24.44 20.96 -33.40
N LEU A 132 25.53 20.20 -33.57
CA LEU A 132 26.31 19.73 -32.42
C LEU A 132 26.92 20.93 -31.68
N ASP A 133 26.50 21.11 -30.44
CA ASP A 133 27.02 22.12 -29.53
C ASP A 133 27.12 21.55 -28.10
N TYR A 134 27.60 22.35 -27.16
CA TYR A 134 27.63 22.01 -25.75
C TYR A 134 26.22 21.88 -25.17
N ILE A 135 26.08 20.96 -24.24
CA ILE A 135 24.86 20.75 -23.46
C ILE A 135 24.95 21.64 -22.20
N GLU A 136 23.98 22.54 -22.03
CA GLU A 136 23.79 23.37 -20.83
C GLU A 136 23.25 22.57 -19.64
#